data_AF-A0A9D2HN08-F1
#
_entry.id   AF-A0A9D2HN08-F1
#
_cell.length_a   1.000
_cell.length_b   1.000
_cell.length_c   1.000
_cell.angle_alpha   90.00
_cell.angle_beta   90.00
_cell.angle_gamma   90.00
#
_symmetry.space_group_name_H-M   'P 1'
#
loop_
_entity.id
_entity.type
_entity.pdbx_description
1 polymer ?
#
loop_
_entity_poly.entity_id
_entity_poly.type
_entity_poly.pdbx_seq_one_letter_code
_entity_poly.pdbx_strand_id
1 'polypeptide(L)' 'MEILRSDREIARVENWAVESIDEGTRYPGMSYEQGVVDTLMWLRGDSDSAPDE' A
#
# COMPACT_ATOMS: atom_id res chain seq x y z
N MET A 1 7.86 1.42 18.04
CA MET A 1 7.50 2.37 16.98
C MET A 1 6.05 2.75 17.20
N GLU A 2 5.74 4.03 17.27
CA GLU A 2 4.36 4.52 17.38
C GLU A 2 3.84 4.85 15.98
N ILE A 3 2.69 4.29 15.60
CA ILE A 3 2.04 4.63 14.33
C ILE A 3 1.22 5.90 14.56
N LEU A 4 1.74 7.03 14.08
CA LEU A 4 1.13 8.35 14.26
C LEU A 4 0.01 8.65 13.25
N ARG A 5 -0.24 7.75 12.30
CA ARG A 5 -1.23 7.96 11.24
C ARG A 5 -2.56 7.38 11.66
N SER A 6 -3.62 8.13 11.41
CA SER A 6 -4.98 7.66 11.60
C SER A 6 -5.36 6.62 10.54
N ASP A 7 -6.32 5.75 10.87
CA ASP A 7 -6.88 4.77 9.93
C ASP A 7 -7.36 5.44 8.63
N ARG A 8 -7.90 6.65 8.73
CA ARG A 8 -8.35 7.44 7.57
C ARG A 8 -7.19 7.86 6.66
N GLU A 9 -6.06 8.25 7.23
CA GLU A 9 -4.87 8.60 6.46
C GLU A 9 -4.27 7.35 5.77
N ILE A 10 -4.29 6.21 6.45
CA ILE A 10 -3.82 4.92 5.93
C ILE A 10 -4.72 4.48 4.76
N ALA A 11 -6.04 4.46 4.96
CA ALA A 11 -7.01 4.08 3.92
C ALA A 11 -6.93 5.00 2.69
N ARG A 12 -6.66 6.31 2.89
CA ARG A 12 -6.46 7.24 1.77
C ARG A 12 -5.26 6.85 0.91
N VAL A 13 -4.15 6.43 1.52
CA VAL A 13 -2.93 6.03 0.80
C VAL A 13 -3.15 4.70 0.07
N GLU A 14 -3.82 3.75 0.71
CA GLU A 14 -4.20 2.48 0.08
C GLU A 14 -5.07 2.69 -1.15
N ASN A 15 -6.18 3.43 -1.02
CA ASN A 15 -7.08 3.68 -2.15
C ASN A 15 -6.33 4.34 -3.31
N TRP A 16 -5.47 5.34 -2.99
CA TRP A 16 -4.63 5.97 -4.00
C TRP A 16 -3.72 4.96 -4.72
N ALA A 17 -3.07 4.06 -3.96
CA ALA A 17 -2.18 3.06 -4.53
C ALA A 17 -2.96 2.08 -5.43
N VAL A 18 -4.10 1.56 -4.96
CA VAL A 18 -4.96 0.65 -5.72
C VAL A 18 -5.46 1.29 -7.02
N GLU A 19 -6.01 2.50 -6.96
CA GLU A 19 -6.49 3.23 -8.15
C GLU A 19 -5.36 3.48 -9.15
N SER A 20 -4.15 3.76 -8.66
CA SER A 20 -2.98 4.05 -9.50
C SER A 20 -2.39 2.79 -10.17
N ILE A 21 -2.73 1.58 -9.73
CA ILE A 21 -2.38 0.33 -10.42
C ILE A 21 -3.11 0.25 -11.77
N ASP A 22 -4.41 0.56 -11.77
CA ASP A 22 -5.28 0.42 -12.94
C ASP A 22 -5.24 1.63 -13.88
N GLU A 23 -5.09 2.86 -13.35
CA GLU A 23 -5.15 4.10 -14.13
C GLU A 23 -3.82 4.48 -14.82
N GLY A 24 -2.77 3.70 -14.61
CA GLY A 24 -1.42 4.00 -15.07
C GLY A 24 -0.60 4.61 -13.94
N THR A 25 0.36 3.82 -13.45
CA THR A 25 1.26 4.20 -12.37
C THR A 25 1.96 5.54 -12.64
N ARG A 26 2.09 6.37 -11.58
CA ARG A 26 2.88 7.60 -11.63
C ARG A 26 4.39 7.32 -11.72
N TYR A 27 4.78 6.05 -11.56
CA TYR A 27 6.12 5.51 -11.67
C TYR A 27 6.15 4.41 -12.75
N PRO A 28 6.19 4.78 -14.04
CA PRO A 28 6.07 3.85 -15.16
C PRO A 28 7.03 2.66 -15.04
N GLY A 29 6.48 1.44 -15.04
CA GLY A 29 7.24 0.19 -15.02
C GLY A 29 7.63 -0.33 -13.63
N MET A 30 7.10 0.23 -12.54
CA MET A 30 7.39 -0.24 -11.18
C MET A 30 6.16 -0.83 -10.47
N SER A 31 6.40 -1.89 -9.70
CA SER A 31 5.46 -2.48 -8.73
C SER A 31 5.34 -1.62 -7.45
N TYR A 32 5.56 -0.31 -7.55
CA TYR A 32 5.65 0.56 -6.38
C TYR A 32 4.30 0.66 -5.67
N GLU A 33 3.23 0.95 -6.42
CA GLU A 33 1.88 0.99 -5.89
C GLU A 33 1.46 -0.36 -5.29
N GLN A 34 1.82 -1.48 -5.96
CA GLN A 34 1.58 -2.83 -5.43
C GLN A 34 2.33 -3.06 -4.11
N GLY A 35 3.61 -2.69 -4.03
CA GLY A 35 4.38 -2.80 -2.80
C GLY A 35 3.83 -1.96 -1.64
N VAL A 36 3.24 -0.79 -1.94
CA VAL A 36 2.53 0.02 -0.93
C VAL A 36 1.29 -0.73 -0.44
N VAL A 37 0.49 -1.31 -1.32
CA VAL A 37 -0.69 -2.11 -0.95
C VAL A 37 -0.28 -3.30 -0.08
N ASP A 38 0.68 -4.10 -0.54
CA ASP A 38 1.13 -5.30 0.15
C ASP A 38 1.69 -4.98 1.55
N THR A 39 2.45 -3.88 1.67
CA THR A 39 2.93 -3.38 2.98
C THR A 39 1.79 -3.05 3.92
N LEU A 40 0.76 -2.36 3.43
CA LEU A 40 -0.38 -1.95 4.26
C LEU A 40 -1.25 -3.14 4.67
N MET A 41 -1.44 -4.12 3.78
CA MET A 41 -2.14 -5.37 4.09
C MET A 41 -1.40 -6.16 5.17
N TRP A 42 -0.07 -6.29 5.06
CA TRP A 42 0.75 -6.97 6.07
C TRP A 42 0.69 -6.27 7.44
N LEU A 43 0.83 -4.94 7.49
CA LEU A 43 0.80 -4.19 8.75
C LEU A 43 -0.54 -4.26 9.49
N ARG A 44 -1.65 -4.50 8.79
CA ARG A 44 -2.98 -4.68 9.38
C ARG A 44 -3.30 -6.13 9.75
N GLY A 45 -2.49 -7.08 9.30
CA GLY A 45 -2.76 -8.51 9.44
C GLY A 45 -3.74 -9.07 8.42
N ASP A 46 -3.97 -8.37 7.30
CA ASP A 46 -4.77 -8.85 6.17
C ASP A 46 -3.98 -9.83 5.28
N SER A 47 -2.64 -9.80 5.36
CA SER A 47 -1.70 -10.71 4.72
C SER A 47 -0.65 -11.19 5.73
N ASP A 48 -0.35 -12.49 5.72
CA ASP A 48 0.74 -13.07 6.50
C ASP A 48 2.11 -12.98 5.79
N SER A 49 2.12 -12.69 4.49
CA SER A 49 3.34 -12.53 3.69
C SER A 49 3.80 -11.09 3.68
N ALA A 50 5.07 -10.87 4.04
CA ALA A 50 5.68 -9.54 3.97
C ALA A 50 6.04 -9.22 2.50
N PRO A 51 6.01 -7.93 2.09
CA PRO A 51 6.24 -7.54 0.69
C PRO A 51 7.68 -7.72 0.20
N ASP A 52 8.64 -8.00 1.10
CA ASP A 52 10.04 -8.28 0.79
C ASP A 52 10.40 -9.77 0.77
N GLU A 53 9.42 -10.65 0.96
CA GLU A 53 9.57 -12.12 0.85
C GLU A 53 9.43 -12.67 -0.58
#